data_AF-A0A4Q3ESJ2-F1
#
_entry.id   AF-A0A4Q3ESJ2-F1
#
_cell.length_a   1.000
_cell.length_b   1.000
_cell.length_c   1.000
_cell.angle_alpha   90.00
_cell.angle_beta   90.00
_cell.angle_gamma   90.00
#
_symmetry.space_group_name_H-M   'P 1'
#
loop_
_entity.id
_entity.type
_entity.pdbx_description
1 polymer ?
#
loop_
_entity_poly.entity_id
_entity_poly.type
_entity_poly.pdbx_seq_one_letter_code
_entity_poly.pdbx_strand_id
1 'polypeptide(L)'
;MRKNLIVSMLAVMCLLSCKKYEQTPLQNVTANNVYDPLDKNGDFIKQVLSDIYSYLPDGYNRISGDLLDDASGDAIPSRVTSTVEFFTNNRLNSTNNPDDAWANPYKSIRAVNSFLANVDVVPI
;
A
#
# COMPACT_ATOMS: atom_id res chain seq x y z
N MET A 1 36.89 26.37 43.16
CA MET A 1 35.48 26.83 42.99
C MET A 1 35.11 27.12 41.53
N ARG A 2 35.84 27.96 40.78
CA ARG A 2 35.54 28.25 39.36
C ARG A 2 35.53 27.00 38.42
N LYS A 3 36.47 26.06 38.58
CA LYS A 3 36.50 24.80 37.79
C LYS A 3 35.26 23.93 38.02
N ASN A 4 34.80 23.81 39.27
CA ASN A 4 33.63 22.99 39.62
C ASN A 4 32.33 23.62 39.09
N LEU A 5 32.28 24.96 39.00
CA LEU A 5 31.17 25.69 38.39
C LEU A 5 31.07 25.43 36.88
N ILE A 6 32.22 25.40 36.17
CA ILE A 6 32.27 25.11 34.73
C ILE A 6 31.85 23.66 34.44
N VAL A 7 32.31 22.71 35.26
CA VAL A 7 31.93 21.28 35.12
C VAL A 7 30.43 21.08 35.36
N SER A 8 29.86 21.77 36.36
CA SER A 8 28.42 21.74 36.63
C SER A 8 27.60 22.34 35.47
N MET A 9 28.05 23.44 34.88
CA MET A 9 27.37 24.08 33.76
C MET A 9 27.41 23.22 32.48
N LEU A 10 28.52 22.52 32.24
CA LEU A 10 28.65 21.60 31.11
C LEU A 10 27.75 20.36 31.26
N ALA A 11 27.61 19.84 32.49
CA ALA A 11 26.72 18.72 32.77
C ALA A 11 25.23 19.08 32.54
N VAL A 12 24.83 20.31 32.89
CA VAL A 12 23.45 20.80 32.64
C VAL A 12 23.16 20.97 31.15
N MET A 13 24.14 21.40 30.34
CA MET A 13 23.96 21.48 28.87
C MET A 13 23.77 20.11 28.21
N CYS A 14 24.44 19.06 28.71
CA CYS A 14 24.26 17.70 28.21
C CYS A 14 22.84 17.16 28.45
N LEU A 15 22.17 17.57 29.54
CA LEU A 15 20.81 17.12 29.87
C LEU A 15 19.73 17.79 28.99
N LEU A 16 20.03 18.93 28.35
CA LEU A 16 19.11 19.66 27.46
C LEU A 16 19.19 19.19 25.99
N SER A 17 20.15 18.32 25.65
CA SER A 17 20.37 17.85 24.27
C SER A 17 19.47 16.69 23.85
N CYS A 18 18.72 16.09 24.78
CA CYS A 18 17.78 15.02 24.48
C CYS A 18 16.55 15.60 23.76
N LYS A 19 16.67 15.81 22.44
CA LYS A 19 15.56 16.29 21.62
C LYS A 19 14.56 15.16 21.39
N LYS A 20 13.28 15.56 21.41
CA LYS A 20 12.08 14.73 21.19
C LYS A 20 12.27 13.75 20.05
N TYR A 21 11.82 12.51 20.29
CA TYR A 21 11.65 11.51 19.25
C TYR A 21 10.61 11.99 18.21
N GLU A 22 10.82 11.62 16.95
CA GLU A 22 9.87 11.90 15.88
C GLU A 22 8.56 11.15 16.13
N GLN A 23 7.45 11.87 16.26
CA GLN A 23 6.12 11.27 16.47
C GLN A 23 5.52 10.72 15.17
N THR A 24 6.05 11.17 14.04
CA THR A 24 5.62 10.79 12.68
C THR A 24 6.86 10.63 11.82
N PRO A 25 6.81 9.77 10.79
CA PRO A 25 7.94 9.61 9.87
C PRO A 25 8.32 10.94 9.24
N LEU A 26 9.64 11.19 9.15
CA LEU A 26 10.21 12.39 8.53
C LEU A 26 9.66 12.65 7.12
N GLN A 27 9.48 11.58 6.34
CA GLN A 27 8.82 11.62 5.03
C GLN A 27 7.42 11.02 5.13
N ASN A 28 6.49 11.79 5.69
CA ASN A 28 5.09 11.42 5.69
C ASN A 28 4.40 11.91 4.41
N VAL A 29 3.93 11.00 3.57
CA VAL A 29 3.11 11.35 2.40
C VAL A 29 1.67 11.55 2.87
N THR A 30 1.14 12.74 2.64
CA THR A 30 -0.20 13.16 3.09
C THR A 30 -0.97 13.72 1.91
N ALA A 31 -2.30 13.70 1.96
CA ALA A 31 -3.11 14.25 0.85
C ALA A 31 -2.71 15.69 0.48
N ASN A 32 -2.33 16.50 1.47
CA ASN A 32 -1.92 17.90 1.26
C ASN A 32 -0.61 18.05 0.48
N ASN A 33 0.32 17.10 0.60
CA ASN A 33 1.59 17.16 -0.15
C ASN A 33 1.52 16.40 -1.48
N VAL A 34 0.57 15.47 -1.62
CA VAL A 34 0.29 14.78 -2.89
C VAL A 34 -0.43 15.72 -3.87
N TYR A 35 -1.43 16.46 -3.38
CA TYR A 35 -2.27 17.35 -4.18
C TYR A 35 -1.92 18.82 -3.94
N ASP A 36 -0.64 19.16 -4.02
CA ASP A 36 -0.15 20.53 -3.81
C ASP A 36 -0.24 21.33 -5.12
N PRO A 37 -0.98 22.46 -5.17
CA PRO A 37 -1.03 23.35 -6.34
C PRO A 37 0.32 23.97 -6.71
N LEU A 38 1.29 23.96 -5.80
CA LEU A 38 2.64 24.49 -6.04
C LEU A 38 3.62 23.42 -6.52
N ASP A 39 3.24 22.14 -6.51
CA ASP A 39 4.08 21.04 -6.99
C ASP A 39 4.05 20.97 -8.52
N LYS A 40 4.99 21.68 -9.14
CA LYS A 40 5.17 21.67 -10.61
C LYS A 40 5.75 20.36 -11.14
N ASN A 41 6.41 19.57 -10.29
CA ASN A 41 7.03 18.33 -10.73
C ASN A 41 6.03 17.18 -10.67
N GLY A 42 5.09 17.23 -9.73
CA GLY A 42 4.03 16.24 -9.57
C GLY A 42 4.58 14.84 -9.24
N ASP A 43 5.70 14.75 -8.53
CA ASP A 43 6.39 13.47 -8.32
C ASP A 43 5.57 12.55 -7.40
N PHE A 44 4.89 13.12 -6.40
CA PHE A 44 4.01 12.35 -5.51
C PHE A 44 2.74 11.88 -6.21
N ILE A 45 2.13 12.72 -7.06
CA ILE A 45 0.92 12.32 -7.78
C ILE A 45 1.20 11.22 -8.81
N LYS A 46 2.39 11.23 -9.44
CA LYS A 46 2.86 10.12 -10.30
C LYS A 46 3.07 8.83 -9.51
N GLN A 47 3.61 8.92 -8.29
CA GLN A 47 3.75 7.76 -7.41
C GLN A 47 2.39 7.19 -7.00
N VAL A 48 1.40 8.04 -6.68
CA VAL A 48 0.03 7.60 -6.40
C VAL A 48 -0.59 6.91 -7.60
N LEU A 49 -0.40 7.45 -8.81
CA LEU A 49 -0.87 6.79 -10.03
C LEU A 49 -0.21 5.41 -10.22
N SER A 50 1.10 5.31 -9.98
CA SER A 50 1.81 4.02 -10.02
C SER A 50 1.31 3.03 -8.96
N ASP A 51 1.01 3.50 -7.74
CA ASP A 51 0.40 2.67 -6.69
C ASP A 51 -0.98 2.18 -7.11
N ILE A 52 -1.80 3.02 -7.75
CA ILE A 52 -3.11 2.62 -8.30
C ILE A 52 -2.96 1.47 -9.29
N TYR A 53 -1.99 1.55 -10.21
CA TYR A 53 -1.73 0.47 -11.16
C TYR A 53 -1.21 -0.81 -10.50
N SER A 54 -0.53 -0.72 -9.34
CA SER A 54 -0.06 -1.89 -8.60
C SER A 54 -1.18 -2.78 -8.04
N TYR A 55 -2.42 -2.26 -7.96
CA TYR A 55 -3.57 -3.06 -7.55
C TYR A 55 -4.11 -3.99 -8.64
N LEU A 56 -3.70 -3.79 -9.90
CA LEU A 56 -4.11 -4.68 -10.99
C LEU A 56 -3.46 -6.06 -10.78
N PRO A 57 -4.21 -7.15 -11.01
CA PRO A 57 -3.63 -8.49 -10.95
C PRO A 57 -2.64 -8.68 -12.09
N ASP A 58 -1.65 -9.55 -11.89
CA ASP A 58 -0.60 -9.90 -12.88
C ASP A 58 -1.13 -10.71 -14.09
N GLY A 59 -2.44 -10.64 -14.37
CA GLY A 59 -3.10 -11.10 -15.60
C GLY A 59 -3.32 -12.61 -15.71
N TYR A 60 -2.44 -13.43 -15.13
CA TYR A 60 -2.50 -14.90 -15.23
C TYR A 60 -2.36 -15.55 -13.86
N ASN A 61 -2.98 -16.73 -13.71
CA ASN A 61 -2.73 -17.66 -12.61
C ASN A 61 -3.03 -17.14 -11.19
N ARG A 62 -4.12 -16.37 -11.03
CA ARG A 62 -4.45 -15.70 -9.76
C ARG A 62 -4.85 -16.65 -8.63
N ILE A 63 -5.18 -17.90 -8.92
CA ILE A 63 -5.60 -18.89 -7.92
C ILE A 63 -4.50 -19.93 -7.76
N SER A 64 -3.63 -19.73 -6.77
CA SER A 64 -2.55 -20.68 -6.43
C SER A 64 -1.62 -21.06 -7.60
N GLY A 65 -1.50 -20.21 -8.63
CA GLY A 65 -0.70 -20.50 -9.82
C GLY A 65 -1.45 -21.22 -10.94
N ASP A 66 -2.73 -21.56 -10.76
CA ASP A 66 -3.55 -22.31 -11.72
C ASP A 66 -4.38 -21.36 -12.62
N LEU A 67 -4.70 -21.81 -13.84
CA LEU A 67 -5.44 -21.01 -14.80
C LEU A 67 -6.92 -20.90 -14.38
N LEU A 68 -7.55 -19.76 -14.67
CA LEU A 68 -8.98 -19.58 -14.40
C LEU A 68 -9.88 -20.45 -15.28
N ASP A 69 -9.35 -20.99 -16.38
CA ASP A 69 -10.07 -21.94 -17.26
C ASP A 69 -10.35 -23.28 -16.55
N ASP A 70 -9.53 -23.63 -15.55
CA ASP A 70 -9.79 -24.79 -14.70
C ASP A 70 -11.06 -24.60 -13.84
N ALA A 71 -11.48 -23.35 -13.60
CA ALA A 71 -12.69 -23.02 -12.86
C ALA A 71 -13.97 -23.13 -13.71
N SER A 72 -13.88 -23.02 -15.04
CA SER A 72 -15.01 -23.26 -15.96
C SER A 72 -15.19 -24.76 -16.25
N GLY A 73 -14.14 -25.56 -16.04
CA GLY A 73 -14.10 -26.98 -16.37
C GLY A 73 -13.65 -27.26 -17.80
N ASP A 74 -13.17 -26.25 -18.52
CA ASP A 74 -12.58 -26.40 -19.85
C ASP A 74 -11.13 -26.93 -19.78
N ALA A 75 -10.50 -26.83 -18.61
CA ALA A 75 -9.19 -27.37 -18.29
C ALA A 75 -9.17 -28.10 -16.93
N ILE A 76 -8.08 -28.82 -16.66
CA ILE A 76 -7.82 -29.53 -15.39
C ILE A 76 -6.40 -29.19 -14.93
N PRO A 77 -6.20 -28.76 -13.68
CA PRO A 77 -4.88 -28.45 -13.17
C PRO A 77 -4.06 -29.73 -13.01
N SER A 78 -2.77 -29.66 -13.32
CA SER A 78 -1.85 -30.79 -13.11
C SER A 78 -1.68 -31.19 -11.64
N ARG A 79 -2.00 -30.29 -10.71
CA ARG A 79 -1.85 -30.48 -9.26
C ARG A 79 -3.13 -31.03 -8.65
N VAL A 80 -3.03 -32.18 -8.00
CA VAL A 80 -4.15 -32.89 -7.34
C VAL A 80 -4.80 -32.11 -6.18
N THR A 81 -4.10 -31.12 -5.62
CA THR A 81 -4.60 -30.29 -4.50
C THR A 81 -4.90 -28.86 -4.92
N SER A 82 -5.25 -28.64 -6.20
CA SER A 82 -5.58 -27.30 -6.66
C SER A 82 -6.90 -26.82 -6.06
N THR A 83 -6.91 -25.58 -5.59
CA THR A 83 -8.11 -24.96 -5.04
C THR A 83 -9.02 -24.39 -6.12
N VAL A 84 -8.54 -24.20 -7.35
CA VAL A 84 -9.35 -23.72 -8.48
C VAL A 84 -10.48 -24.70 -8.82
N GLU A 85 -10.25 -26.00 -8.64
CA GLU A 85 -11.26 -27.04 -8.89
C GLU A 85 -12.42 -27.00 -7.89
N PHE A 86 -12.39 -26.13 -6.88
CA PHE A 86 -13.53 -25.98 -5.97
C PHE A 86 -14.77 -25.45 -6.70
N PHE A 87 -14.57 -24.67 -7.78
CA PHE A 87 -15.64 -24.15 -8.64
C PHE A 87 -16.33 -25.23 -9.47
N THR A 88 -15.58 -26.24 -9.94
CA THR A 88 -16.10 -27.31 -10.80
C THR A 88 -16.59 -28.53 -10.01
N ASN A 89 -16.02 -28.79 -8.83
CA ASN A 89 -16.30 -29.98 -8.03
C ASN A 89 -17.31 -29.75 -6.88
N ASN A 90 -18.10 -28.66 -6.89
CA ASN A 90 -19.09 -28.34 -5.85
C ASN A 90 -18.50 -28.26 -4.42
N ARG A 91 -17.24 -27.81 -4.28
CA ARG A 91 -16.59 -27.68 -2.97
C ARG A 91 -16.67 -26.26 -2.40
N LEU A 92 -17.11 -25.30 -3.21
CA LEU A 92 -17.23 -23.88 -2.85
C LEU A 92 -18.31 -23.65 -1.77
N ASN A 93 -17.96 -22.85 -0.77
CA ASN A 93 -18.83 -22.34 0.28
C ASN A 93 -18.35 -20.94 0.73
N SER A 94 -19.08 -20.34 1.68
CA SER A 94 -18.82 -18.97 2.15
C SER A 94 -17.47 -18.75 2.84
N THR A 95 -16.76 -19.82 3.24
CA THR A 95 -15.51 -19.74 4.00
C THR A 95 -14.28 -20.25 3.24
N ASN A 96 -14.46 -20.85 2.07
CA ASN A 96 -13.37 -21.48 1.31
C ASN A 96 -13.31 -21.00 -0.15
N ASN A 97 -13.80 -19.79 -0.44
CA ASN A 97 -13.69 -19.19 -1.76
C ASN A 97 -12.21 -19.00 -2.13
N PRO A 98 -11.68 -19.73 -3.13
CA PRO A 98 -10.27 -19.61 -3.52
C PRO A 98 -9.97 -18.33 -4.31
N ASP A 99 -11.01 -17.58 -4.70
CA ASP A 99 -10.93 -16.29 -5.40
C ASP A 99 -11.64 -15.19 -4.59
N ASP A 100 -11.35 -15.09 -3.29
CA ASP A 100 -11.85 -13.99 -2.44
C ASP A 100 -11.13 -12.67 -2.79
N ALA A 101 -11.47 -12.14 -3.95
CA ALA A 101 -10.88 -10.97 -4.53
C ALA A 101 -11.69 -9.70 -4.23
N TRP A 102 -12.58 -9.65 -3.22
CA TRP A 102 -13.45 -8.48 -3.04
C TRP A 102 -12.73 -7.25 -2.47
N ALA A 103 -11.85 -7.48 -1.49
CA ALA A 103 -11.20 -6.39 -0.76
C ALA A 103 -10.32 -5.51 -1.67
N ASN A 104 -9.59 -6.14 -2.60
CA ASN A 104 -8.60 -5.46 -3.43
C ASN A 104 -9.22 -4.49 -4.47
N PRO A 105 -10.20 -4.90 -5.31
CA PRO A 105 -10.93 -4.02 -6.21
C PRO A 105 -11.65 -2.87 -5.48
N TYR A 106 -12.27 -3.12 -4.33
CA TYR A 106 -12.91 -2.03 -3.58
C TYR A 106 -11.91 -1.04 -3.01
N LYS A 107 -10.71 -1.51 -2.63
CA LYS A 107 -9.61 -0.63 -2.24
C LYS A 107 -9.13 0.19 -3.43
N SER A 108 -8.89 -0.43 -4.60
CA SER A 108 -8.40 0.26 -5.79
C SER A 108 -9.42 1.27 -6.35
N ILE A 109 -10.70 0.91 -6.42
CA ILE A 109 -11.78 1.83 -6.85
C ILE A 109 -11.82 3.09 -5.97
N ARG A 110 -11.66 2.95 -4.64
CA ARG A 110 -11.61 4.10 -3.73
C ARG A 110 -10.37 4.95 -3.93
N ALA A 111 -9.21 4.33 -4.16
CA ALA A 111 -7.98 5.04 -4.47
C ALA A 111 -8.10 5.85 -5.77
N VAL A 112 -8.65 5.24 -6.83
CA VAL A 112 -8.93 5.89 -8.12
C VAL A 112 -9.88 7.06 -7.95
N ASN A 113 -11.00 6.89 -7.21
CA ASN A 113 -11.95 7.98 -6.99
C ASN A 113 -11.29 9.17 -6.26
N SER A 114 -10.43 8.90 -5.27
CA SER A 114 -9.68 9.95 -4.57
C SER A 114 -8.70 10.67 -5.50
N PHE A 115 -7.99 9.93 -6.35
CA PHE A 115 -7.07 10.49 -7.33
C PHE A 115 -7.80 11.38 -8.34
N LEU A 116 -8.85 10.87 -8.98
CA LEU A 116 -9.63 11.61 -9.98
C LEU A 116 -10.27 12.88 -9.41
N ALA A 117 -10.65 12.88 -8.13
CA ALA A 117 -11.24 14.04 -7.50
C ALA A 117 -10.25 15.21 -7.26
N ASN A 118 -8.94 14.93 -7.26
CA ASN A 118 -7.92 15.90 -6.86
C ASN A 118 -6.80 16.08 -7.89
N VAL A 119 -6.76 15.31 -8.97
CA VAL A 119 -5.67 15.33 -9.95
C VAL A 119 -5.50 16.69 -10.62
N ASP A 120 -6.59 17.41 -10.87
CA ASP A 120 -6.59 18.72 -11.52
C ASP A 120 -6.03 19.86 -10.63
N VAL A 121 -5.80 19.59 -9.34
CA VAL A 121 -5.23 20.57 -8.40
C VAL A 121 -3.74 20.80 -8.69
N VAL A 122 -3.03 19.76 -9.12
CA VAL A 122 -1.60 19.81 -9.38
C VAL A 122 -1.37 20.33 -10.79
N PRO A 123 -0.55 21.38 -11.00
CA PRO A 123 -0.26 21.94 -12.31
C PRO A 123 0.79 21.08 -13.04
N ILE A 124 0.42 19.86 -13.43
CA ILE A 124 1.22 18.95 -14.26
C ILE A 124 1.10 19.26 -15.75
#